data_AF-A0A2H0N341-F1
#
_entry.id   AF-A0A2H0N341-F1
#
_cell.length_a   1.000
_cell.length_b   1.000
_cell.length_c   1.000
_cell.angle_alpha   90.00
_cell.angle_beta   90.00
_cell.angle_gamma   90.00
#
_symmetry.space_group_name_H-M   'P 1'
#
loop_
_entity.id
_entity.type
_entity.pdbx_description
1 polymer ?
#
loop_
_entity_poly.entity_id
_entity_poly.type
_entity_poly.pdbx_seq_one_letter_code
_entity_poly.pdbx_strand_id
1 'polypeptide(L)'
;MYNKKNILLIHDAKIRLINGSDPLHDERHAERVATYAFDIASRLGITGQYEIDALEISAWWHDVSRTITKKPSFLLMPCIDDTLSAIMLGITIIKFRSFSRSSWLAFRLVLSKSVATGKIFSRMFLSKKVHVLLDILHDADTVDTFASERTDVIHDMVGTSRIYERGYKMMIWWFASVEYFDMKTVVAKEYLMQVLKELLEWVSQDHIQIWHIERYGEEWLQKMIDRLIIVMNTLHRELFLVITDV
;
A
#
# COMPACT_ATOMS: atom_id res chain seq x y z
N MET A 1 24.28 8.38 9.63
CA MET A 1 24.62 9.61 8.88
C MET A 1 23.77 9.59 7.61
N TYR A 2 22.72 10.41 7.53
CA TYR A 2 21.76 10.36 6.40
C TYR A 2 22.50 10.63 5.08
N ASN A 3 22.33 9.73 4.11
CA ASN A 3 22.97 9.88 2.81
C ASN A 3 22.27 11.02 2.05
N LYS A 4 22.95 12.17 1.89
CA LYS A 4 22.42 13.35 1.18
C LYS A 4 21.82 13.02 -0.20
N LYS A 5 22.30 11.96 -0.85
CA LYS A 5 21.79 11.51 -2.15
C LYS A 5 20.45 10.78 -2.08
N ASN A 6 20.15 10.11 -0.96
CA ASN A 6 18.86 9.47 -0.72
C ASN A 6 17.76 10.53 -0.50
N ILE A 7 18.11 11.62 0.19
CA ILE A 7 17.22 12.79 0.37
C ILE A 7 16.80 13.37 -0.98
N LEU A 8 17.71 13.46 -1.95
CA LEU A 8 17.37 13.95 -3.30
C LEU A 8 16.37 13.05 -4.03
N LEU A 9 16.46 11.72 -3.84
CA LEU A 9 15.52 10.77 -4.44
C LEU A 9 14.13 10.90 -3.82
N ILE A 10 14.05 11.01 -2.48
CA ILE A 10 12.78 11.20 -1.76
C ILE A 10 12.15 12.55 -2.13
N HIS A 11 12.96 13.61 -2.19
CA HIS A 11 12.49 14.94 -2.55
C HIS A 11 11.94 15.01 -3.99
N ASP A 12 12.56 14.34 -4.95
CA ASP A 12 12.04 14.27 -6.33
C ASP A 12 10.71 13.49 -6.39
N ALA A 13 10.58 12.39 -5.64
CA ALA A 13 9.31 11.67 -5.52
C ALA A 13 8.21 12.55 -4.91
N LYS A 14 8.49 13.23 -3.78
CA LYS A 14 7.58 14.18 -3.13
C LYS A 14 7.04 15.21 -4.12
N ILE A 15 7.92 15.88 -4.86
CA ILE A 15 7.52 16.88 -5.86
C ILE A 15 6.61 16.28 -6.92
N ARG A 16 6.90 15.06 -7.40
CA ARG A 16 6.06 14.43 -8.43
C ARG A 16 4.67 14.10 -7.89
N LEU A 17 4.60 13.54 -6.70
CA LEU A 17 3.34 13.14 -6.05
C LEU A 17 2.47 14.35 -5.70
N ILE A 18 3.06 15.44 -5.20
CA ILE A 18 2.37 16.73 -4.99
C ILE A 18 1.72 17.25 -6.27
N ASN A 19 2.40 17.11 -7.40
CA ASN A 19 1.92 17.57 -8.70
C ASN A 19 1.07 16.51 -9.44
N GLY A 20 0.84 15.36 -8.82
CA GLY A 20 0.04 14.28 -9.36
C GLY A 20 -1.45 14.66 -9.46
N SER A 21 -2.15 14.05 -10.41
CA SER A 21 -3.61 14.22 -10.56
C SER A 21 -4.41 13.10 -9.91
N ASP A 22 -3.75 12.14 -9.25
CA ASP A 22 -4.39 11.02 -8.56
C ASP A 22 -4.46 11.31 -7.06
N PRO A 23 -5.64 11.70 -6.52
CA PRO A 23 -5.79 12.06 -5.12
C PRO A 23 -5.66 10.85 -4.16
N LEU A 24 -5.69 9.62 -4.68
CA LEU A 24 -5.56 8.41 -3.86
C LEU A 24 -4.12 7.92 -3.70
N HIS A 25 -3.20 8.43 -4.52
CA HIS A 25 -1.78 8.06 -4.55
C HIS A 25 -0.93 9.34 -4.54
N ASP A 26 -1.23 10.23 -3.59
CA ASP A 26 -0.58 11.51 -3.40
C ASP A 26 0.63 11.40 -2.44
N GLU A 27 1.21 12.54 -2.05
CA GLU A 27 2.35 12.54 -1.13
C GLU A 27 2.02 11.93 0.24
N ARG A 28 0.75 12.06 0.68
CA ARG A 28 0.32 11.67 2.02
C ARG A 28 0.22 10.15 2.11
N HIS A 29 -0.30 9.52 1.05
CA HIS A 29 -0.24 8.07 0.90
C HIS A 29 1.19 7.55 1.02
N ALA A 30 2.12 8.10 0.23
CA ALA A 30 3.52 7.68 0.26
C ALA A 30 4.19 7.90 1.64
N GLU A 31 3.84 8.99 2.33
CA GLU A 31 4.32 9.29 3.69
C GLU A 31 3.82 8.27 4.73
N ARG A 32 2.54 7.92 4.69
CA ARG A 32 1.97 6.91 5.60
C ARG A 32 2.55 5.53 5.33
N VAL A 33 2.70 5.13 4.06
CA VAL A 33 3.37 3.86 3.70
C VAL A 33 4.82 3.84 4.21
N ALA A 34 5.57 4.94 4.06
CA ALA A 34 6.92 5.04 4.60
C ALA A 34 6.94 4.91 6.14
N THR A 35 5.96 5.51 6.81
CA THR A 35 5.80 5.44 8.27
C THR A 35 5.49 4.02 8.75
N TYR A 36 4.52 3.34 8.13
CA TYR A 36 4.19 1.95 8.44
C TYR A 36 5.36 1.01 8.14
N ALA A 37 6.03 1.18 7.01
CA ALA A 37 7.20 0.36 6.66
C ALA A 37 8.33 0.52 7.68
N PHE A 38 8.57 1.74 8.17
CA PHE A 38 9.56 2.00 9.21
C PHE A 38 9.17 1.34 10.54
N ASP A 39 7.92 1.48 10.99
CA ASP A 39 7.47 0.89 12.25
C ASP A 39 7.53 -0.65 12.22
N ILE A 40 7.00 -1.25 11.15
CA ILE A 40 7.07 -2.70 10.93
C ILE A 40 8.53 -3.17 10.95
N ALA A 41 9.43 -2.50 10.21
CA ALA A 41 10.84 -2.85 10.17
C ALA A 41 11.51 -2.76 11.55
N SER A 42 11.23 -1.69 12.30
CA SER A 42 11.74 -1.48 13.66
C SER A 42 11.29 -2.59 14.62
N ARG A 43 9.99 -2.93 14.59
CA ARG A 43 9.40 -3.98 15.43
C ARG A 43 9.89 -5.39 15.07
N LEU A 44 10.29 -5.62 13.83
CA LEU A 44 10.96 -6.85 13.39
C LEU A 44 12.47 -6.87 13.66
N GLY A 45 13.02 -5.83 14.31
CA GLY A 45 14.43 -5.73 14.67
C GLY A 45 15.36 -5.38 13.49
N ILE A 46 14.83 -4.83 12.39
CA ILE A 46 15.63 -4.37 11.26
C ILE A 46 16.18 -2.98 11.60
N THR A 47 17.45 -2.92 11.99
CA THR A 47 18.11 -1.69 12.44
C THR A 47 19.18 -1.17 11.46
N GLY A 48 19.41 -1.90 10.38
CA GLY A 48 20.41 -1.52 9.39
C GLY A 48 19.99 -0.29 8.59
N GLN A 49 20.78 0.78 8.66
CA GLN A 49 20.45 2.05 8.00
C GLN A 49 20.26 1.90 6.49
N TYR A 50 21.00 0.99 5.83
CA TYR A 50 20.85 0.83 4.38
C TYR A 50 19.51 0.18 4.00
N GLU A 51 19.01 -0.75 4.82
CA GLU A 51 17.68 -1.35 4.65
C GLU A 51 16.58 -0.33 4.91
N ILE A 52 16.70 0.44 6.01
CA ILE A 52 15.74 1.48 6.36
C ILE A 52 15.67 2.56 5.27
N ASP A 53 16.81 3.07 4.82
CA ASP A 53 16.86 4.04 3.72
C ASP A 53 16.24 3.47 2.44
N ALA A 54 16.44 2.18 2.16
CA ALA A 54 15.89 1.54 0.98
C ALA A 54 14.36 1.39 1.07
N LEU A 55 13.83 1.01 2.23
CA LEU A 55 12.38 0.95 2.49
C LEU A 55 11.75 2.34 2.34
N GLU A 56 12.38 3.37 2.91
CA GLU A 56 11.92 4.76 2.80
C GLU A 56 11.87 5.19 1.33
N ILE A 57 12.97 5.02 0.58
CA ILE A 57 12.99 5.36 -0.86
C ILE A 57 11.94 4.56 -1.64
N SER A 58 11.80 3.26 -1.37
CA SER A 58 10.81 2.42 -2.07
C SER A 58 9.37 2.86 -1.81
N ALA A 59 9.03 3.17 -0.56
CA ALA A 59 7.71 3.67 -0.19
C ALA A 59 7.37 4.96 -0.94
N TRP A 60 8.32 5.90 -1.02
CA TRP A 60 8.13 7.14 -1.78
C TRP A 60 8.00 6.94 -3.29
N TRP A 61 8.65 5.92 -3.85
CA TRP A 61 8.74 5.76 -5.31
C TRP A 61 7.70 4.82 -5.91
N HIS A 62 7.09 3.92 -5.14
CA HIS A 62 6.30 2.81 -5.71
C HIS A 62 5.12 3.26 -6.60
N ASP A 63 4.48 4.39 -6.27
CA ASP A 63 3.35 4.93 -7.05
C ASP A 63 3.67 6.17 -7.89
N VAL A 64 4.95 6.54 -8.06
CA VAL A 64 5.32 7.75 -8.80
C VAL A 64 4.84 7.73 -10.27
N SER A 65 4.69 6.57 -10.90
CA SER A 65 4.13 6.47 -12.27
C SER A 65 2.66 6.91 -12.36
N ARG A 66 1.91 6.94 -11.25
CA ARG A 66 0.53 7.46 -11.23
C ARG A 66 0.49 8.93 -11.60
N THR A 67 1.54 9.68 -11.27
CA THR A 67 1.65 11.13 -11.52
C THR A 67 1.69 11.49 -13.01
N ILE A 68 2.17 10.58 -13.86
CA ILE A 68 2.27 10.82 -15.31
C ILE A 68 1.00 10.42 -16.07
N THR A 69 0.11 9.66 -15.45
CA THR A 69 -1.08 9.12 -16.13
C THR A 69 -2.34 9.89 -15.78
N LYS A 70 -2.93 10.56 -16.77
CA LYS A 70 -4.13 11.41 -16.57
C LYS A 70 -5.44 10.62 -16.41
N LYS A 71 -5.46 9.33 -16.75
CA LYS A 71 -6.63 8.45 -16.67
C LYS A 71 -6.21 7.07 -16.14
N PRO A 72 -6.02 6.95 -14.83
CA PRO A 72 -5.62 5.68 -14.24
C PRO A 72 -6.67 4.60 -14.52
N SER A 73 -6.27 3.52 -15.20
CA SER A 73 -7.17 2.38 -15.45
C SER A 73 -7.14 1.46 -14.24
N PHE A 74 -8.24 1.38 -13.49
CA PHE A 74 -8.37 0.52 -12.30
C PHE A 74 -7.95 -0.95 -12.52
N LEU A 75 -7.98 -1.46 -13.77
CA LEU A 75 -7.63 -2.85 -14.10
C LEU A 75 -6.17 -3.02 -14.55
N LEU A 76 -5.62 -2.08 -15.33
CA LEU A 76 -4.28 -2.24 -15.93
C LEU A 76 -3.18 -1.66 -15.06
N MET A 77 -3.52 -0.61 -14.30
CA MET A 77 -2.54 0.15 -13.55
C MET A 77 -1.89 -0.61 -12.39
N PRO A 78 -2.63 -1.39 -11.57
CA PRO A 78 -2.00 -2.20 -10.51
C PRO A 78 -0.90 -3.15 -11.02
N CYS A 79 -0.94 -3.53 -12.30
CA CYS A 79 0.07 -4.41 -12.91
C CYS A 79 1.30 -3.66 -13.43
N ILE A 80 1.13 -2.41 -13.90
CA ILE A 80 2.13 -1.68 -14.68
C ILE A 80 2.86 -0.62 -13.82
N ASP A 81 2.19 -0.08 -12.81
CA ASP A 81 2.67 1.10 -12.10
C ASP A 81 3.98 0.88 -11.36
N ASP A 82 4.08 -0.15 -10.53
CA ASP A 82 5.32 -0.48 -9.83
C ASP A 82 6.50 -0.66 -10.80
N THR A 83 6.28 -1.23 -11.98
CA THR A 83 7.35 -1.42 -12.98
C THR A 83 7.79 -0.08 -13.57
N LEU A 84 6.84 0.79 -13.94
CA LEU A 84 7.15 2.12 -14.46
C LEU A 84 7.82 3.00 -13.39
N SER A 85 7.31 2.96 -12.16
CA SER A 85 7.89 3.61 -11.00
C SER A 85 9.33 3.16 -10.75
N ALA A 86 9.61 1.86 -10.83
CA ALA A 86 10.98 1.33 -10.73
C ALA A 86 11.88 1.87 -11.85
N ILE A 87 11.41 1.88 -13.11
CA ILE A 87 12.17 2.44 -14.24
C ILE A 87 12.47 3.93 -14.01
N MET A 88 11.48 4.71 -13.58
CA MET A 88 11.65 6.13 -13.27
C MET A 88 12.64 6.36 -12.12
N LEU A 89 12.60 5.52 -11.08
CA LEU A 89 13.59 5.54 -10.01
C LEU A 89 14.99 5.23 -10.54
N GLY A 90 15.13 4.21 -11.40
CA GLY A 90 16.41 3.87 -12.04
C GLY A 90 17.01 5.02 -12.85
N ILE A 91 16.20 5.71 -13.65
CA ILE A 91 16.62 6.91 -14.39
C ILE A 91 17.05 8.02 -13.44
N THR A 92 16.30 8.24 -12.36
CA THR A 92 16.59 9.29 -11.37
C THR A 92 17.88 9.00 -10.58
N ILE A 93 18.13 7.74 -10.24
CA ILE A 93 19.38 7.29 -9.63
C ILE A 93 20.58 7.65 -10.52
N ILE A 94 20.48 7.41 -11.83
CA ILE A 94 21.51 7.76 -12.81
C ILE A 94 21.67 9.29 -12.89
N LYS A 95 20.56 10.02 -13.04
CA LYS A 95 20.52 11.49 -13.16
C LYS A 95 21.20 12.19 -11.98
N PHE A 96 20.90 11.76 -10.75
CA PHE A 96 21.47 12.35 -9.53
C PHE A 96 22.79 11.69 -9.08
N ARG A 97 23.28 10.69 -9.82
CA ARG A 97 24.48 9.91 -9.46
C ARG A 97 24.36 9.32 -8.04
N SER A 98 23.17 8.86 -7.69
CA SER A 98 22.79 8.30 -6.39
C SER A 98 23.04 6.79 -6.31
N PHE A 99 24.23 6.34 -6.72
CA PHE A 99 24.60 4.92 -6.79
C PHE A 99 24.91 4.27 -5.43
N SER A 100 24.09 4.53 -4.42
CA SER A 100 24.24 3.93 -3.09
C SER A 100 23.66 2.51 -3.06
N ARG A 101 24.08 1.71 -2.08
CA ARG A 101 23.51 0.38 -1.84
C ARG A 101 22.00 0.46 -1.56
N SER A 102 21.57 1.47 -0.79
CA SER A 102 20.16 1.70 -0.48
C SER A 102 19.35 2.04 -1.73
N SER A 103 19.87 2.90 -2.62
CA SER A 103 19.16 3.27 -3.86
C SER A 103 18.93 2.08 -4.78
N TRP A 104 19.96 1.25 -4.98
CA TRP A 104 19.85 0.06 -5.82
C TRP A 104 18.95 -1.01 -5.20
N LEU A 105 18.98 -1.13 -3.87
CA LEU A 105 18.04 -2.00 -3.18
C LEU A 105 16.61 -1.50 -3.34
N ALA A 106 16.37 -0.20 -3.18
CA ALA A 106 15.06 0.40 -3.35
C ALA A 106 14.50 0.18 -4.76
N PHE A 107 15.35 0.37 -5.79
CA PHE A 107 15.01 0.04 -7.18
C PHE A 107 14.56 -1.42 -7.33
N ARG A 108 15.30 -2.37 -6.75
CA ARG A 108 14.95 -3.80 -6.82
C ARG A 108 13.67 -4.13 -6.07
N LEU A 109 13.42 -3.48 -4.93
CA LEU A 109 12.20 -3.67 -4.14
C LEU A 109 10.98 -3.19 -4.94
N VAL A 110 11.01 -1.96 -5.46
CA VAL A 110 9.90 -1.42 -6.27
C VAL A 110 9.66 -2.29 -7.51
N LEU A 111 10.72 -2.70 -8.21
CA LEU A 111 10.60 -3.59 -9.37
C LEU A 111 9.99 -4.95 -9.00
N SER A 112 10.32 -5.46 -7.81
CA SER A 112 9.86 -6.78 -7.35
C SER A 112 8.47 -6.76 -6.72
N LYS A 113 7.91 -5.58 -6.42
CA LYS A 113 6.55 -5.38 -5.90
C LYS A 113 5.47 -5.59 -6.96
N SER A 114 5.79 -5.32 -8.23
CA SER A 114 4.85 -5.39 -9.34
C SER A 114 4.06 -6.71 -9.38
N VAL A 115 2.73 -6.61 -9.48
CA VAL A 115 1.83 -7.77 -9.57
C VAL A 115 2.13 -8.65 -10.79
N ALA A 116 2.51 -8.05 -11.92
CA ALA A 116 2.71 -8.76 -13.18
C ALA A 116 4.08 -9.48 -13.25
N THR A 117 5.13 -8.86 -12.72
CA THR A 117 6.51 -9.33 -12.92
C THR A 117 7.27 -9.64 -11.61
N GLY A 118 6.69 -9.27 -10.47
CA GLY A 118 7.31 -9.32 -9.16
C GLY A 118 7.72 -10.72 -8.73
N LYS A 119 6.96 -11.76 -9.06
CA LYS A 119 7.34 -13.16 -8.73
C LYS A 119 8.60 -13.63 -9.46
N ILE A 120 8.84 -13.14 -10.68
CA ILE A 120 10.03 -13.46 -11.46
C ILE A 120 11.20 -12.64 -10.94
N PHE A 121 11.01 -11.33 -10.78
CA PHE A 121 12.07 -10.42 -10.34
C PHE A 121 12.49 -10.64 -8.90
N SER A 122 11.56 -10.93 -7.99
CA SER A 122 11.88 -11.26 -6.60
C SER A 122 12.80 -12.49 -6.51
N ARG A 123 12.50 -13.55 -7.27
CA ARG A 123 13.33 -14.75 -7.36
C ARG A 123 14.71 -14.49 -7.98
N MET A 124 14.80 -13.58 -8.95
CA MET A 124 16.07 -13.29 -9.65
C MET A 124 16.96 -12.33 -8.86
N PHE A 125 16.39 -11.36 -8.15
CA PHE A 125 17.13 -10.21 -7.64
C PHE A 125 17.21 -10.10 -6.12
N LEU A 126 16.36 -10.81 -5.38
CA LEU A 126 16.27 -10.68 -3.93
C LEU A 126 16.83 -11.92 -3.22
N SER A 127 17.62 -11.67 -2.19
CA SER A 127 17.99 -12.71 -1.23
C SER A 127 16.87 -12.91 -0.21
N LYS A 128 16.90 -14.00 0.57
CA LYS A 128 15.92 -14.25 1.65
C LYS A 128 15.75 -13.06 2.60
N LYS A 129 16.86 -12.38 2.97
CA LYS A 129 16.81 -11.19 3.84
C LYS A 129 16.12 -10.00 3.18
N VAL A 130 16.24 -9.88 1.85
CA VAL A 130 15.61 -8.80 1.10
C VAL A 130 14.13 -9.09 0.82
N HIS A 131 13.73 -10.36 0.76
CA HIS A 131 12.31 -10.72 0.72
C HIS A 131 11.55 -10.18 1.92
N VAL A 132 12.13 -10.20 3.12
CA VAL A 132 11.50 -9.59 4.30
C VAL A 132 11.24 -8.09 4.09
N LEU A 133 12.14 -7.36 3.45
CA LEU A 133 11.93 -5.93 3.15
C LEU A 133 10.83 -5.73 2.10
N LEU A 134 10.74 -6.63 1.12
CA LEU A 134 9.67 -6.60 0.13
C LEU A 134 8.31 -6.88 0.78
N ASP A 135 8.26 -7.86 1.68
CA ASP A 135 7.06 -8.21 2.45
C ASP A 135 6.61 -7.03 3.33
N ILE A 136 7.54 -6.36 4.02
CA ILE A 136 7.26 -5.14 4.79
C ILE A 136 6.65 -4.03 3.91
N LEU A 137 7.21 -3.82 2.71
CA LEU A 137 6.71 -2.81 1.77
C LEU A 137 5.32 -3.17 1.22
N HIS A 138 5.03 -4.45 0.98
CA HIS A 138 3.69 -4.89 0.59
C HIS A 138 2.68 -4.72 1.72
N ASP A 139 3.05 -5.14 2.92
CA ASP A 139 2.23 -5.04 4.11
C ASP A 139 1.88 -3.57 4.41
N ALA A 140 2.87 -2.67 4.42
CA ALA A 140 2.69 -1.25 4.70
C ALA A 140 1.73 -0.56 3.72
N ASP A 141 1.86 -0.84 2.42
CA ASP A 141 0.98 -0.33 1.38
C ASP A 141 -0.44 -0.90 1.48
N THR A 142 -0.56 -2.19 1.80
CA THR A 142 -1.87 -2.82 1.99
C THR A 142 -2.60 -2.28 3.22
N VAL A 143 -1.89 -2.02 4.32
CA VAL A 143 -2.45 -1.37 5.51
C VAL A 143 -2.96 0.02 5.17
N ASP A 144 -2.19 0.84 4.43
CA ASP A 144 -2.61 2.20 4.08
C ASP A 144 -3.86 2.25 3.19
N THR A 145 -4.09 1.21 2.41
CA THR A 145 -5.26 1.09 1.54
C THR A 145 -6.59 1.18 2.30
N PHE A 146 -6.59 0.83 3.59
CA PHE A 146 -7.77 0.87 4.43
C PHE A 146 -7.83 2.08 5.36
N ALA A 147 -6.84 2.98 5.33
CA ALA A 147 -6.81 4.15 6.19
C ALA A 147 -8.11 4.97 6.00
N SER A 148 -8.74 5.35 7.11
CA SER A 148 -10.00 6.10 7.16
C SER A 148 -9.98 7.35 6.26
N GLU A 149 -8.84 8.04 6.25
CA GLU A 149 -8.56 9.21 5.41
C GLU A 149 -8.74 8.96 3.90
N ARG A 150 -8.41 7.76 3.40
CA ARG A 150 -8.66 7.38 2.00
C ARG A 150 -10.14 7.09 1.76
N THR A 151 -10.82 6.54 2.75
CA THR A 151 -12.22 6.13 2.65
C THR A 151 -13.13 7.36 2.45
N ASP A 152 -12.84 8.47 3.13
CA ASP A 152 -13.57 9.74 2.96
C ASP A 152 -13.35 10.36 1.57
N VAL A 153 -12.11 10.38 1.07
CA VAL A 153 -11.81 10.88 -0.29
C VAL A 153 -12.55 10.06 -1.35
N ILE A 154 -12.61 8.74 -1.17
CA ILE A 154 -13.30 7.86 -2.11
C ILE A 154 -14.82 8.06 -2.05
N HIS A 155 -15.40 8.28 -0.86
CA HIS A 155 -16.80 8.64 -0.71
C HIS A 155 -17.16 9.89 -1.55
N ASP A 156 -16.34 10.94 -1.47
CA ASP A 156 -16.54 12.16 -2.25
C ASP A 156 -16.41 11.90 -3.77
N MET A 157 -15.42 11.11 -4.19
CA MET A 157 -15.22 10.77 -5.60
C MET A 157 -16.38 9.95 -6.18
N VAL A 158 -16.92 8.99 -5.43
CA VAL A 158 -18.08 8.18 -5.85
C VAL A 158 -19.31 9.06 -6.08
N GLY A 159 -19.50 10.12 -5.28
CA GLY A 159 -20.57 11.09 -5.48
C GLY A 159 -20.54 11.83 -6.83
N THR A 160 -19.36 11.90 -7.47
CA THR A 160 -19.16 12.71 -8.69
C THR A 160 -19.22 11.93 -10.01
N SER A 161 -19.06 10.60 -10.00
CA SER A 161 -19.01 9.81 -11.25
C SER A 161 -19.35 8.32 -11.07
N ARG A 162 -20.16 7.80 -12.01
CA ARG A 162 -20.48 6.35 -12.11
C ARG A 162 -19.25 5.45 -12.32
N ILE A 163 -18.17 5.98 -12.89
CA ILE A 163 -16.93 5.20 -13.06
C ILE A 163 -16.27 4.97 -11.69
N TYR A 164 -16.22 6.00 -10.85
CA TYR A 164 -15.70 5.88 -9.49
C TYR A 164 -16.60 5.04 -8.61
N GLU A 165 -17.92 5.14 -8.78
CA GLU A 165 -18.88 4.25 -8.12
C GLU A 165 -18.64 2.76 -8.42
N ARG A 166 -18.42 2.41 -9.69
CA ARG A 166 -18.07 1.03 -10.09
C ARG A 166 -16.70 0.63 -9.57
N GLY A 167 -15.72 1.54 -9.62
CA GLY A 167 -14.38 1.35 -9.07
C GLY A 167 -14.43 1.02 -7.58
N TYR A 168 -15.17 1.80 -6.80
CA TYR A 168 -15.39 1.58 -5.38
C TYR A 168 -16.05 0.24 -5.10
N LYS A 169 -17.14 -0.10 -5.81
CA LYS A 169 -17.83 -1.38 -5.61
C LYS A 169 -16.91 -2.58 -5.87
N MET A 170 -16.08 -2.51 -6.93
CA MET A 170 -15.09 -3.56 -7.22
C MET A 170 -13.98 -3.59 -6.18
N MET A 171 -13.51 -2.42 -5.75
CA MET A 171 -12.45 -2.26 -4.76
C MET A 171 -12.87 -2.82 -3.40
N ILE A 172 -14.05 -2.48 -2.88
CA ILE A 172 -14.60 -3.04 -1.64
C ILE A 172 -14.82 -4.55 -1.75
N TRP A 173 -15.33 -5.04 -2.89
CA TRP A 173 -15.48 -6.48 -3.11
C TRP A 173 -14.13 -7.21 -3.11
N TRP A 174 -13.14 -6.64 -3.79
CA TRP A 174 -11.77 -7.16 -3.88
C TRP A 174 -11.11 -7.16 -2.51
N PHE A 175 -11.25 -6.08 -1.75
CA PHE A 175 -10.75 -5.97 -0.40
C PHE A 175 -11.43 -6.94 0.54
N ALA A 176 -12.75 -7.09 0.48
CA ALA A 176 -13.48 -8.10 1.26
C ALA A 176 -13.23 -9.55 0.78
N SER A 177 -12.20 -9.80 -0.02
CA SER A 177 -11.74 -11.14 -0.39
C SER A 177 -10.57 -11.56 0.50
N VAL A 178 -10.59 -12.82 0.96
CA VAL A 178 -9.65 -13.34 1.96
C VAL A 178 -8.20 -13.31 1.47
N GLU A 179 -7.97 -13.44 0.16
CA GLU A 179 -6.63 -13.45 -0.45
C GLU A 179 -5.91 -12.10 -0.31
N TYR A 180 -6.64 -10.99 -0.25
CA TYR A 180 -6.05 -9.65 -0.15
C TYR A 180 -5.52 -9.33 1.26
N PHE A 181 -5.99 -10.05 2.28
CA PHE A 181 -5.61 -9.83 3.68
C PHE A 181 -4.46 -10.73 4.16
N ASP A 182 -3.79 -11.44 3.25
CA ASP A 182 -2.63 -12.29 3.55
C ASP A 182 -1.37 -11.45 3.86
N MET A 183 -1.39 -10.77 5.00
CA MET A 183 -0.26 -10.01 5.56
C MET A 183 0.88 -10.96 5.92
N LYS A 184 2.10 -10.61 5.53
CA LYS A 184 3.28 -11.46 5.72
C LYS A 184 3.91 -11.32 7.10
N THR A 185 3.74 -10.17 7.74
CA THR A 185 4.32 -9.89 9.05
C THR A 185 3.23 -9.83 10.13
N VAL A 186 3.56 -10.30 11.33
CA VAL A 186 2.65 -10.26 12.49
C VAL A 186 2.29 -8.81 12.84
N VAL A 187 3.26 -7.90 12.72
CA VAL A 187 3.07 -6.47 12.98
C VAL A 187 2.03 -5.88 12.02
N ALA A 188 2.10 -6.20 10.73
CA ALA A 188 1.11 -5.74 9.77
C ALA A 188 -0.28 -6.34 10.02
N LYS A 189 -0.36 -7.58 10.50
CA LYS A 189 -1.63 -8.19 10.93
C LYS A 189 -2.28 -7.40 12.06
N GLU A 190 -1.51 -6.93 13.02
CA GLU A 190 -2.04 -6.08 14.10
C GLU A 190 -2.56 -4.73 13.57
N TYR A 191 -1.79 -4.08 12.69
CA TYR A 191 -2.23 -2.84 12.04
C TYR A 191 -3.49 -3.05 11.22
N LEU A 192 -3.52 -4.08 10.39
CA LEU A 192 -4.69 -4.43 9.58
C LEU A 192 -5.92 -4.66 10.48
N MET A 193 -5.77 -5.35 11.60
CA MET A 193 -6.85 -5.53 12.57
C MET A 193 -7.39 -4.20 13.09
N GLN A 194 -6.50 -3.25 13.42
CA GLN A 194 -6.91 -1.92 13.86
C GLN A 194 -7.68 -1.18 12.76
N VAL A 195 -7.12 -1.13 11.55
CA VAL A 195 -7.74 -0.39 10.44
C VAL A 195 -9.07 -1.01 10.02
N LEU A 196 -9.21 -2.34 10.07
CA LEU A 196 -10.49 -3.02 9.82
C LEU A 196 -11.57 -2.67 10.86
N LYS A 197 -11.19 -2.46 12.13
CA LYS A 197 -12.12 -1.98 13.16
C LYS A 197 -12.59 -0.56 12.86
N GLU A 198 -11.65 0.33 12.53
CA GLU A 198 -11.96 1.72 12.16
C GLU A 198 -12.88 1.78 10.93
N LEU A 199 -12.62 0.94 9.92
CA LEU A 199 -13.49 0.82 8.74
C LEU A 199 -14.89 0.33 9.12
N LEU A 200 -15.00 -0.70 9.98
CA LEU A 200 -16.30 -1.21 10.42
C LEU A 200 -17.08 -0.16 11.21
N GLU A 201 -16.41 0.61 12.06
CA GLU A 201 -17.01 1.74 12.79
C GLU A 201 -17.50 2.82 11.83
N TRP A 202 -16.71 3.20 10.82
CA TRP A 202 -17.10 4.16 9.79
C TRP A 202 -18.31 3.68 8.99
N VAL A 203 -18.30 2.44 8.50
CA VAL A 203 -19.44 1.84 7.77
C VAL A 203 -20.68 1.79 8.66
N SER A 204 -20.52 1.69 9.98
CA SER A 204 -21.64 1.59 10.93
C SER A 204 -22.31 2.93 11.25
N GLN A 205 -21.79 4.05 10.77
CA GLN A 205 -22.44 5.35 10.96
C GLN A 205 -23.72 5.44 10.13
N ASP A 206 -24.83 5.88 10.74
CA ASP A 206 -26.16 5.88 10.11
C ASP A 206 -26.18 6.48 8.69
N HIS A 207 -25.56 7.66 8.52
CA HIS A 207 -25.53 8.34 7.22
C HIS A 207 -24.70 7.59 6.17
N ILE A 208 -23.64 6.89 6.57
CA ILE A 208 -22.81 6.06 5.69
C ILE A 208 -23.54 4.76 5.33
N GLN A 209 -24.25 4.12 6.27
CA GLN A 209 -25.06 2.95 5.98
C GLN A 209 -26.16 3.28 4.97
N ILE A 210 -26.91 4.37 5.20
CA ILE A 210 -27.95 4.84 4.28
C ILE A 210 -27.37 5.07 2.89
N TRP A 211 -26.22 5.77 2.82
CA TRP A 211 -25.53 6.01 1.55
C TRP A 211 -25.18 4.73 0.79
N HIS A 212 -24.72 3.68 1.48
CA HIS A 212 -24.42 2.38 0.89
C HIS A 212 -25.67 1.62 0.45
N ILE A 213 -26.73 1.62 1.28
CA ILE A 213 -28.00 0.94 1.00
C ILE A 213 -28.64 1.55 -0.25
N GLU A 214 -28.70 2.88 -0.33
CA GLU A 214 -29.29 3.61 -1.47
C GLU A 214 -28.56 3.31 -2.79
N ARG A 215 -27.23 3.11 -2.75
CA ARG A 215 -26.41 2.88 -3.95
C ARG A 215 -26.30 1.41 -4.35
N TYR A 216 -26.13 0.53 -3.38
CA TYR A 216 -25.72 -0.85 -3.63
C TYR A 216 -26.72 -1.89 -3.15
N GLY A 217 -27.70 -1.49 -2.35
CA GLY A 217 -28.69 -2.36 -1.73
C GLY A 217 -28.22 -2.93 -0.39
N GLU A 218 -29.20 -3.19 0.49
CA GLU A 218 -28.99 -3.72 1.83
C GLU A 218 -28.28 -5.08 1.82
N GLU A 219 -28.70 -5.99 0.93
CA GLU A 219 -28.08 -7.32 0.79
C GLU A 219 -26.58 -7.23 0.46
N TRP A 220 -26.18 -6.25 -0.36
CA TRP A 220 -24.78 -6.07 -0.71
C TRP A 220 -23.98 -5.55 0.48
N LEU A 221 -24.51 -4.57 1.22
CA LEU A 221 -23.87 -4.01 2.42
C LEU A 221 -23.67 -5.10 3.47
N GLN A 222 -24.72 -5.86 3.79
CA GLN A 222 -24.65 -6.94 4.78
C GLN A 222 -23.59 -7.98 4.38
N LYS A 223 -23.56 -8.37 3.10
CA LYS A 223 -22.56 -9.32 2.59
C LYS A 223 -21.12 -8.82 2.76
N MET A 224 -20.88 -7.51 2.59
CA MET A 224 -19.54 -6.94 2.78
C MET A 224 -19.18 -6.89 4.28
N ILE A 225 -20.11 -6.50 5.15
CA ILE A 225 -19.92 -6.51 6.61
C ILE A 225 -19.61 -7.93 7.10
N ASP A 226 -20.38 -8.93 6.69
CA ASP A 226 -20.15 -10.33 7.09
C ASP A 226 -18.76 -10.80 6.69
N ARG A 227 -18.29 -10.42 5.50
CA ARG A 227 -16.94 -10.74 5.02
C ARG A 227 -15.86 -10.07 5.84
N LEU A 228 -16.00 -8.79 6.16
CA LEU A 228 -15.07 -8.07 7.04
C LEU A 228 -14.98 -8.75 8.41
N ILE A 229 -16.12 -9.12 9.00
CA ILE A 229 -16.16 -9.85 10.28
C ILE A 229 -15.44 -11.20 10.18
N ILE A 230 -15.65 -11.97 9.10
CA ILE A 230 -14.94 -13.24 8.88
C ILE A 230 -13.43 -13.03 8.80
N VAL A 231 -12.98 -12.02 8.07
CA VAL A 231 -11.55 -11.67 7.96
C VAL A 231 -10.99 -11.29 9.33
N MET A 232 -11.67 -10.41 10.06
CA MET A 232 -11.25 -10.00 11.40
C MET A 232 -11.16 -11.20 12.35
N ASN A 233 -12.14 -12.10 12.33
CA ASN A 233 -12.11 -13.32 13.15
C ASN A 233 -10.95 -14.25 12.78
N THR A 234 -10.62 -14.36 11.50
CA THR A 234 -9.47 -15.15 11.01
C THR A 234 -8.16 -14.53 11.49
N LEU A 235 -8.01 -13.22 11.28
CA LEU A 235 -6.84 -12.44 11.70
C LEU A 235 -6.64 -12.49 13.22
N HIS A 236 -7.73 -12.42 13.99
CA HIS A 236 -7.71 -12.57 15.44
C HIS A 236 -7.17 -13.94 15.84
N ARG A 237 -7.65 -15.04 15.24
CA ARG A 237 -7.13 -16.38 15.52
C ARG A 237 -5.64 -16.50 15.21
N GLU A 238 -5.21 -15.98 14.06
CA GLU A 238 -3.80 -16.02 13.67
C GLU A 238 -2.90 -15.25 14.65
N LEU A 239 -3.32 -14.06 15.09
CA LEU A 239 -2.59 -13.28 16.09
C LEU A 239 -2.53 -14.00 17.45
N PHE A 240 -3.64 -14.61 17.90
CA PHE A 240 -3.69 -15.34 19.16
C PHE A 240 -2.84 -16.62 19.15
N LEU A 241 -2.85 -17.38 18.05
CA LEU A 241 -2.04 -18.59 17.92
C LEU A 241 -0.53 -18.28 17.94
N VAL A 242 -0.12 -17.17 17.33
CA VAL A 242 1.28 -16.72 17.35
C VAL A 242 1.72 -16.28 18.77
N ILE A 243 0.82 -15.69 19.56
CA ILE A 243 1.14 -15.27 20.94
C ILE A 243 1.29 -16.48 21.88
N THR A 244 0.61 -17.60 21.62
CA THR A 244 0.70 -18.81 22.47
C THR A 244 1.90 -19.70 22.18
N ASP A 245 2.59 -19.50 21.06
CA ASP A 245 3.76 -20.29 20.63
C ASP A 245 5.11 -19.62 20.97
N VAL A 246 5.11 -18.55 21.78
CA VAL A 246 6.30 -17.84 22.30
C VAL A 246 6.41 -18.05 23.82
#